data_AF-A0AAX3NQD8-F1
#
_entry.id   AF-A0AAX3NQD8-F1
#
_cell.length_a   1.000
_cell.length_b   1.000
_cell.length_c   1.000
_cell.angle_alpha   90.00
_cell.angle_beta   90.00
_cell.angle_gamma   90.00
#
_symmetry.space_group_name_H-M   'P 1'
#
loop_
_entity.id
_entity.type
_entity.pdbx_description
1 polymer ?
#
loop_
_entity_poly.entity_id
_entity_poly.type
_entity_poly.pdbx_seq_one_letter_code
_entity_poly.pdbx_strand_id
1 'polypeptide(L)'
;MNNLIQCDMCGDFMSKRWSETIDGKPYCRDCVPKKRLIDSGEPTEFDDTDEIVCPYCGHRYEDSYECGGNDEYFEEECENCGREFNVTRYIDISYGSKPMEATEE
;
A
#
# COMPACT_ATOMS: atom_id res chain seq x y z
N MET A 1 -18.36 6.87 -17.84
CA MET A 1 -17.00 6.33 -17.64
C MET A 1 -16.51 6.86 -16.31
N ASN A 2 -16.27 6.00 -15.32
CA ASN A 2 -15.73 6.44 -14.04
C ASN A 2 -14.28 6.86 -14.27
N ASN A 3 -14.03 8.17 -14.28
CA ASN A 3 -12.70 8.79 -14.41
C ASN A 3 -11.93 8.72 -13.09
N LEU A 4 -11.99 7.57 -12.42
CA LEU A 4 -11.20 7.32 -11.21
C LEU A 4 -9.76 6.97 -11.63
N ILE A 5 -8.80 7.52 -10.91
CA ILE A 5 -7.38 7.21 -11.01
C ILE A 5 -6.92 6.73 -9.64
N GLN A 6 -5.89 5.90 -9.62
CA GLN A 6 -5.32 5.36 -8.40
C GLN A 6 -4.17 6.26 -7.93
N CYS A 7 -4.07 6.54 -6.63
CA CYS A 7 -2.90 7.16 -6.03
C CYS A 7 -1.71 6.20 -6.16
N ASP A 8 -0.57 6.67 -6.68
CA ASP A 8 0.63 5.84 -6.82
C ASP A 8 1.24 5.44 -5.46
N MET A 9 0.97 6.20 -4.40
CA MET A 9 1.56 5.99 -3.08
C MET A 9 0.71 5.12 -2.16
N CYS A 10 -0.58 5.45 -1.96
CA CYS A 10 -1.44 4.69 -1.04
C CYS A 10 -2.35 3.67 -1.74
N GLY A 11 -2.55 3.78 -3.06
CA GLY A 11 -3.48 2.92 -3.79
C GLY A 11 -4.95 3.40 -3.80
N ASP A 12 -5.30 4.49 -3.12
CA ASP A 12 -6.68 5.01 -3.09
C ASP A 12 -7.18 5.43 -4.48
N PHE A 13 -8.44 5.11 -4.79
CA PHE A 13 -9.12 5.59 -5.99
C PHE A 13 -9.72 6.99 -5.80
N MET A 14 -9.45 7.88 -6.76
CA MET A 14 -9.88 9.28 -6.70
C MET A 14 -10.30 9.82 -8.05
N SER A 15 -11.12 10.87 -8.07
CA SER A 15 -11.32 11.61 -9.31
C SER A 15 -10.07 12.42 -9.68
N LYS A 16 -9.75 12.53 -10.97
CA LYS A 16 -8.65 13.38 -11.48
C LYS A 16 -8.65 14.83 -10.99
N ARG A 17 -9.83 15.37 -10.62
CA ARG A 17 -9.95 16.74 -10.09
C ARG A 17 -9.30 16.91 -8.71
N TRP A 18 -9.18 15.82 -7.94
CA TRP A 18 -8.72 15.81 -6.56
C TRP A 18 -7.33 15.19 -6.41
N SER A 19 -6.59 15.09 -7.52
CA SER A 19 -5.22 14.58 -7.55
C SER A 19 -4.24 15.65 -8.00
N GLU A 20 -3.02 15.60 -7.49
CA GLU A 20 -1.89 16.31 -8.07
C GLU A 20 -0.97 15.31 -8.79
N THR A 21 -0.32 15.76 -9.86
CA THR A 21 0.67 14.95 -10.57
C THR A 21 2.07 15.40 -10.19
N ILE A 22 2.86 14.49 -9.63
CA ILE A 22 4.26 14.70 -9.26
C ILE A 22 5.08 13.64 -10.01
N ASP A 23 6.14 14.05 -10.72
CA ASP A 23 6.98 13.17 -11.54
C ASP A 23 6.19 12.27 -12.52
N GLY A 24 5.10 12.81 -13.08
CA GLY A 24 4.23 12.09 -14.01
C GLY A 24 3.26 11.09 -13.37
N LYS A 25 3.27 10.97 -12.04
CA LYS A 25 2.43 10.04 -11.29
C LYS A 25 1.35 10.77 -10.47
N PRO A 26 0.12 10.23 -10.38
CA PRO A 26 -0.96 10.86 -9.63
C PRO A 26 -0.91 10.54 -8.12
N TYR A 27 -1.13 11.55 -7.29
CA TYR A 27 -1.18 11.42 -5.82
C TYR A 27 -2.47 12.03 -5.26
N CYS A 28 -2.97 11.42 -4.18
CA CYS A 28 -4.09 11.96 -3.41
C CYS A 28 -3.69 13.19 -2.62
N ARG A 29 -4.67 14.03 -2.26
CA ARG A 29 -4.44 15.22 -1.44
C ARG A 29 -3.66 14.94 -0.14
N ASP A 30 -3.82 13.74 0.41
CA ASP A 30 -3.20 13.32 1.67
C ASP A 30 -1.78 12.76 1.43
N CYS A 31 -1.51 12.19 0.26
CA CYS A 31 -0.19 11.70 -0.15
C CYS A 31 0.70 12.79 -0.78
N VAL A 32 0.14 13.88 -1.32
CA VAL A 32 0.92 15.01 -1.84
C VAL A 32 1.90 15.60 -0.81
N PRO A 33 1.48 15.97 0.41
CA PRO A 33 2.44 16.48 1.40
C PRO A 33 3.47 15.42 1.80
N LYS A 34 3.07 14.14 1.93
CA LYS A 34 3.97 13.02 2.23
C LYS A 34 5.03 12.81 1.14
N LYS A 35 4.64 12.86 -0.14
CA LYS A 35 5.57 12.82 -1.28
C LYS A 35 6.58 13.95 -1.24
N ARG A 36 6.15 15.17 -0.89
CA ARG A 36 7.07 16.31 -0.77
C ARG A 36 8.07 16.15 0.37
N LEU A 37 7.66 15.58 1.51
CA LEU A 37 8.57 15.25 2.62
C LEU A 37 9.63 14.24 2.14
N ILE A 38 9.17 13.14 1.53
CA ILE A 38 10.02 12.08 0.97
C ILE A 38 11.02 12.66 -0.05
N ASP A 39 10.56 13.54 -0.95
CA ASP A 39 11.42 14.19 -1.95
C ASP A 39 12.45 15.14 -1.32
N SER A 40 12.14 15.73 -0.17
CA SER A 40 13.12 16.48 0.63
C SER A 40 14.05 15.60 1.48
N GLY A 41 13.88 14.27 1.43
CA GLY A 41 14.67 13.30 2.20
C GLY A 41 14.16 13.06 3.61
N GLU A 42 12.99 13.60 3.97
CA GLU A 42 12.36 13.41 5.28
C GLU A 42 11.39 12.21 5.24
N PRO A 43 11.47 11.27 6.20
CA PRO A 43 10.52 10.17 6.27
C PRO A 43 9.12 10.64 6.69
N THR A 44 8.12 9.81 6.43
CA THR A 44 6.74 10.05 6.83
C THR A 44 6.03 8.76 7.25
N GLU A 45 4.97 8.86 8.02
CA GLU A 45 4.21 7.71 8.51
C GLU A 45 3.01 7.42 7.60
N PHE A 46 2.60 6.15 7.52
CA PHE A 46 1.43 5.69 6.79
C PHE A 46 0.59 4.81 7.70
N ASP A 47 -0.66 5.21 7.89
CA ASP A 47 -1.64 4.52 8.72
C ASP A 47 -2.82 4.12 7.83
N ASP A 48 -3.45 3.00 8.15
CA ASP A 48 -4.68 2.50 7.51
C ASP A 48 -4.58 2.40 5.97
N THR A 49 -3.42 2.00 5.44
CA THR A 49 -3.23 1.74 4.00
C THR A 49 -3.52 0.29 3.65
N ASP A 50 -4.05 0.05 2.44
CA ASP A 50 -4.35 -1.31 1.94
C ASP A 50 -3.08 -2.18 1.79
N GLU A 51 -1.94 -1.55 1.49
CA GLU A 51 -0.65 -2.20 1.35
C GLU A 51 0.40 -1.45 2.16
N ILE A 52 1.53 -2.11 2.42
CA ILE A 52 2.72 -1.48 3.02
C ILE A 52 3.23 -0.39 2.08
N VAL A 53 3.45 0.80 2.63
CA VAL A 53 4.06 1.93 1.93
C VAL A 53 5.36 2.32 2.64
N CYS A 54 6.48 2.28 1.91
CA CYS A 54 7.78 2.61 2.49
C CYS A 54 7.80 4.08 2.96
N PRO A 55 8.13 4.34 4.24
CA PRO A 55 8.12 5.69 4.81
C PRO A 55 9.19 6.63 4.23
N TYR A 56 10.18 6.07 3.53
CA TYR A 56 11.33 6.82 3.03
C TYR A 56 11.30 7.15 1.54
N CYS A 57 10.56 6.37 0.74
CA CYS A 57 10.55 6.54 -0.71
C CYS A 57 9.14 6.48 -1.32
N GLY A 58 8.12 6.13 -0.52
CA GLY A 58 6.74 6.04 -0.98
C GLY A 58 6.46 4.85 -1.89
N HIS A 59 7.39 3.89 -2.01
CA HIS A 59 7.16 2.62 -2.71
C HIS A 59 6.06 1.84 -2.02
N ARG A 60 5.01 1.50 -2.77
CA ARG A 60 3.89 0.67 -2.33
C ARG A 60 4.17 -0.78 -2.72
N TYR A 61 4.07 -1.67 -1.77
CA TYR A 61 4.24 -3.10 -1.99
C TYR A 61 2.99 -3.63 -2.71
N GLU A 62 3.17 -4.43 -3.77
CA GLU A 62 2.03 -5.00 -4.51
C GLU A 62 1.47 -6.25 -3.83
N ASP A 63 2.26 -6.91 -2.98
CA ASP A 63 1.91 -8.17 -2.31
C ASP A 63 2.34 -8.13 -0.83
N SER A 64 1.81 -7.17 -0.07
CA SER A 64 2.19 -6.98 1.34
C SER A 64 1.78 -8.15 2.24
N TYR A 65 0.89 -9.01 1.76
CA TYR A 65 0.43 -10.20 2.48
C TYR A 65 1.55 -11.22 2.69
N GLU A 66 2.56 -11.23 1.83
CA GLU A 66 3.72 -12.14 1.92
C GLU A 66 4.85 -11.58 2.81
N CYS A 67 4.72 -10.35 3.33
CA CYS A 67 5.68 -9.71 4.23
C CYS A 67 5.46 -10.13 5.70
N GLY A 68 6.53 -10.14 6.49
CA GLY A 68 6.46 -10.35 7.95
C GLY A 68 5.92 -11.70 8.43
N GLY A 69 5.74 -12.69 7.55
CA GLY A 69 5.18 -14.00 7.91
C GLY A 69 3.82 -13.87 8.62
N ASN A 70 3.70 -14.40 9.85
CA ASN A 70 2.47 -14.34 10.66
C ASN A 70 2.52 -13.29 11.78
N ASP A 71 3.55 -12.44 11.83
CA ASP A 71 3.72 -11.46 12.92
C ASP A 71 2.90 -10.19 12.65
N GLU A 72 2.31 -9.62 13.70
CA GLU A 72 1.58 -8.34 13.61
C GLU A 72 2.51 -7.13 13.56
N TYR A 73 3.70 -7.26 14.12
CA TYR A 73 4.74 -6.23 14.13
C TYR A 73 6.06 -6.83 13.70
N PHE A 74 6.66 -6.28 12.65
CA PHE A 74 7.90 -6.80 12.06
C PHE A 74 8.72 -5.70 11.39
N GLU A 75 10.00 -5.98 11.21
CA GLU A 75 10.93 -5.14 10.44
C GLU A 75 10.91 -5.58 8.97
N GLU A 76 10.94 -4.61 8.06
CA GLU A 76 11.06 -4.85 6.62
C GLU A 76 12.16 -3.98 6.02
N GLU A 77 12.84 -4.51 5.01
CA GLU A 77 13.77 -3.75 4.17
C GLU A 77 13.07 -3.36 2.86
N CYS A 78 13.10 -2.06 2.52
CA CYS A 78 12.50 -1.58 1.28
C CYS A 78 13.21 -2.11 0.05
N GLU A 79 12.53 -2.89 -0.80
CA GLU A 79 13.09 -3.39 -2.07
C GLU A 79 13.46 -2.27 -3.07
N ASN A 80 12.86 -1.09 -2.95
CA ASN A 80 13.13 0.04 -3.83
C ASN A 80 14.26 0.95 -3.33
N CYS A 81 14.42 1.15 -2.02
CA CYS A 81 15.39 2.09 -1.47
C CYS A 81 16.38 1.51 -0.45
N GLY A 82 16.27 0.23 -0.10
CA GLY A 82 17.18 -0.50 0.80
C GLY A 82 17.20 0.00 2.24
N ARG A 83 16.16 0.72 2.70
CA ARG A 83 16.07 1.21 4.08
C ARG A 83 15.14 0.32 4.90
N GLU A 84 15.53 0.07 6.13
CA GLU A 84 14.74 -0.71 7.09
C GLU A 84 13.69 0.17 7.79
N PHE A 85 12.49 -0.37 7.94
CA PHE A 85 11.37 0.27 8.65
C PHE A 85 10.53 -0.78 9.38
N ASN A 86 9.74 -0.30 10.35
CA ASN A 86 8.82 -1.16 11.09
C ASN A 86 7.44 -1.12 10.44
N VAL A 87 6.76 -2.27 10.44
CA VAL A 87 5.40 -2.45 9.96
C VAL A 87 4.53 -2.92 11.12
N THR A 88 3.33 -2.36 11.23
CA THR A 88 2.25 -2.91 12.06
C THR A 88 1.11 -3.33 11.14
N ARG A 89 0.65 -4.56 11.26
CA ARG A 89 -0.32 -5.20 10.38
C ARG A 89 -1.62 -5.46 11.10
N TYR A 90 -2.73 -4.99 10.52
CA TYR A 90 -4.08 -5.22 11.00
C TYR A 90 -4.85 -6.04 9.95
N ILE A 91 -5.12 -7.32 10.24
CA ILE A 91 -5.79 -8.23 9.31
C ILE A 91 -7.13 -8.71 9.88
N ASP A 92 -8.19 -8.62 9.09
CA ASP A 92 -9.46 -9.31 9.32
C ASP A 92 -9.80 -10.19 8.10
N ILE A 93 -9.79 -11.52 8.26
CA ILE A 93 -10.09 -12.47 7.18
C ILE A 93 -11.16 -13.47 7.63
N SER A 94 -12.20 -13.61 6.82
CA SER A 94 -13.28 -14.57 7.02
C SER A 94 -13.44 -15.50 5.82
N TYR A 95 -13.64 -16.79 6.08
CA TYR A 95 -13.78 -17.82 5.06
C TYR A 95 -15.08 -18.62 5.21
N GLY A 96 -15.63 -19.09 4.10
CA GLY A 96 -16.72 -20.06 4.05
C GLY A 96 -16.48 -21.08 2.95
N SER A 97 -16.72 -22.37 3.24
CA SER A 97 -16.55 -23.47 2.29
C SER A 97 -17.76 -24.39 2.28
N LYS A 98 -17.94 -25.12 1.18
CA LYS A 98 -19.00 -26.14 0.99
C LYS A 98 -18.43 -27.37 0.28
N PRO A 99 -18.97 -28.57 0.53
CA PRO A 99 -18.53 -29.78 -0.14
C PRO A 99 -18.81 -29.73 -1.65
N MET A 100 -17.93 -30.36 -2.42
CA MET A 100 -18.21 -30.72 -3.80
C MET A 100 -18.91 -32.09 -3.82
N GLU A 101 -19.97 -32.24 -4.62
CA GLU A 101 -20.54 -33.56 -4.84
C GLU A 101 -19.50 -34.44 -5.53
N ALA A 102 -19.32 -35.65 -5.01
CA ALA A 102 -18.43 -36.62 -5.60
C ALA A 102 -18.96 -37.03 -6.98
N THR A 103 -18.17 -36.85 -8.03
CA THR A 103 -18.38 -37.59 -9.27
C THR A 103 -17.84 -39.00 -9.05
N GLU A 104 -18.72 -40.00 -9.08
CA GLU A 104 -18.32 -41.41 -9.10
C GLU A 104 -17.48 -41.68 -10.36
N GLU A 105 -16.23 -42.16 -10.20
CA GLU A 105 -15.39 -42.70 -11.29
C GLU A 105 -15.65 -44.20 -11.52
#